data_AF-A0A843RNT9-F1
#
_entry.id   AF-A0A843RNT9-F1
#
_cell.length_a   1.000
_cell.length_b   1.000
_cell.length_c   1.000
_cell.angle_alpha   90.00
_cell.angle_beta   90.00
_cell.angle_gamma   90.00
#
_symmetry.space_group_name_H-M   'P 1'
#
loop_
_entity.id
_entity.type
_entity.pdbx_description
1 polymer ?
#
loop_
_entity_poly.entity_id
_entity_poly.type
_entity_poly.pdbx_seq_one_letter_code
_entity_poly.pdbx_strand_id
1 'polypeptide(L)'
;MLKLRSLLIGVCLMVPVAFPGSASAFCSKPTVPHCASDGSLADAYVPLDRCRRQVADHLEDVERYTTCLRELIKEISEEAEVYEELIRNSSEDPPS
;
A
#
# COMPACT_ATOMS: atom_id res chain seq x y z
N MET A 1 -46.86 29.58 33.95
CA MET A 1 -47.36 28.22 33.69
C MET A 1 -46.66 27.66 32.46
N LEU A 2 -46.28 26.38 32.55
CA LEU A 2 -45.36 25.61 31.72
C LEU A 2 -45.96 25.19 30.35
N LYS A 3 -45.08 25.06 29.33
CA LYS A 3 -45.02 24.08 28.19
C LYS A 3 -44.38 24.81 26.99
N LEU A 4 -43.06 24.85 26.78
CA LEU A 4 -42.11 23.75 26.53
C LEU A 4 -42.76 22.54 25.86
N ARG A 5 -42.71 22.49 24.51
CA ARG A 5 -42.69 21.26 23.70
C ARG A 5 -42.54 21.56 22.21
N SER A 6 -41.48 20.98 21.63
CA SER A 6 -41.47 20.35 20.30
C SER A 6 -41.62 21.30 19.09
N LEU A 7 -40.72 21.37 18.11
CA LEU A 7 -39.87 20.33 17.56
C LEU A 7 -38.58 20.95 16.99
N LEU A 8 -37.47 20.74 17.67
CA LEU A 8 -36.18 20.59 17.00
C LEU A 8 -36.17 19.18 16.40
N ILE A 9 -36.74 19.00 15.20
CA ILE A 9 -36.38 17.83 14.39
C ILE A 9 -35.01 18.15 13.82
N GLY A 10 -34.00 17.71 14.56
CA GLY A 10 -32.64 17.61 14.08
C GLY A 10 -32.63 16.73 12.84
N VAL A 11 -32.41 17.37 11.69
CA VAL A 11 -31.88 16.70 10.52
C VAL A 11 -30.44 16.32 10.88
N CYS A 12 -30.28 15.14 11.48
CA CYS A 12 -29.00 14.45 11.51
C CYS A 12 -28.59 14.18 10.06
N LEU A 13 -27.87 15.16 9.49
CA LEU A 13 -26.97 14.96 8.37
C LEU A 13 -25.94 13.90 8.81
N MET A 14 -26.31 12.63 8.63
CA MET A 14 -25.38 11.52 8.57
C MET A 14 -24.50 11.78 7.35
N VAL A 15 -23.44 12.56 7.54
CA VAL A 15 -22.32 12.61 6.60
C VAL A 15 -21.69 11.23 6.68
N PRO A 16 -21.74 10.40 5.61
CA PRO A 16 -20.95 9.18 5.61
C PRO A 16 -19.49 9.62 5.65
N VAL A 17 -18.86 9.41 6.81
CA VAL A 17 -17.40 9.53 6.94
C VAL A 17 -16.86 8.40 6.07
N ALA A 18 -16.49 8.76 4.84
CA ALA A 18 -15.76 7.87 3.95
C ALA A 18 -14.40 7.65 4.62
N PHE A 19 -14.31 6.58 5.41
CA PHE A 19 -13.02 6.05 5.82
C PHE A 19 -12.27 5.70 4.53
N PRO A 20 -11.10 6.31 4.27
CA PRO A 20 -10.23 5.78 3.24
C PRO A 20 -9.82 4.41 3.74
N GLY A 21 -10.48 3.36 3.23
CA GLY A 21 -10.02 2.00 3.45
C GLY A 21 -8.59 1.97 2.94
N SER A 22 -7.64 1.74 3.83
CA SER A 22 -6.25 1.49 3.50
C SER A 22 -6.26 0.27 2.59
N ALA A 23 -6.28 0.51 1.28
CA ALA A 23 -6.01 -0.52 0.32
C ALA A 23 -4.55 -0.87 0.57
N SER A 24 -4.32 -1.89 1.38
CA SER A 24 -3.00 -2.48 1.55
C SER A 24 -2.57 -2.92 0.16
N ALA A 25 -1.73 -2.10 -0.48
CA ALA A 25 -1.14 -2.41 -1.76
C ALA A 25 -0.19 -3.57 -1.50
N PHE A 26 -0.71 -4.80 -1.64
CA PHE A 26 0.14 -5.97 -1.63
C PHE A 26 1.05 -5.85 -2.85
N CYS A 27 2.32 -5.51 -2.61
CA CYS A 27 3.32 -5.47 -3.67
C CYS A 27 3.48 -6.90 -4.19
N SER A 28 2.82 -7.21 -5.30
CA SER A 28 2.93 -8.52 -5.94
C SER A 28 4.13 -8.50 -6.89
N LYS A 29 5.09 -9.39 -6.65
CA LYS A 29 6.23 -9.56 -7.54
C LYS A 29 5.73 -9.94 -8.95
N PRO A 30 6.11 -9.20 -10.01
CA PRO A 30 5.72 -9.54 -11.36
C PRO A 30 6.39 -10.85 -11.80
N THR A 31 5.67 -11.64 -12.59
CA THR A 31 6.19 -12.92 -13.11
C THR A 31 6.99 -12.67 -14.37
N VAL A 32 8.19 -13.25 -14.45
CA VAL A 32 9.07 -13.13 -15.63
C VAL A 32 8.38 -13.78 -16.84
N PRO A 33 8.33 -13.10 -18.00
CA PRO A 33 7.72 -13.68 -19.20
C PRO A 33 8.48 -14.93 -19.66
N HIS A 34 7.75 -15.97 -20.07
CA HIS A 34 8.32 -17.26 -20.51
C HIS A 34 9.28 -17.14 -21.70
N CYS A 35 9.17 -16.08 -22.49
CA CYS A 35 10.04 -15.88 -23.64
C CYS A 35 11.44 -15.32 -23.28
N ALA A 36 11.67 -14.99 -22.00
CA ALA A 36 12.94 -14.47 -21.50
C ALA A 36 13.38 -15.13 -20.18
N SER A 37 12.79 -16.28 -19.84
CA SER A 37 13.03 -16.96 -18.55
C SER A 37 14.44 -17.53 -18.39
N ASP A 38 15.14 -17.76 -19.50
CA ASP A 38 16.52 -18.26 -19.58
C ASP A 38 17.55 -17.12 -19.83
N GLY A 39 17.09 -15.87 -19.90
CA GLY A 39 17.91 -14.71 -20.25
C GLY A 39 18.17 -14.55 -21.75
N SER A 40 17.56 -15.36 -22.60
CA SER A 40 17.63 -15.25 -24.06
C SER A 40 16.27 -14.85 -24.63
N LEU A 41 16.26 -13.93 -25.61
CA LEU A 41 15.05 -13.60 -26.37
C LEU A 41 14.89 -14.47 -27.62
N ALA A 42 15.94 -15.22 -27.98
CA ALA A 42 16.03 -15.93 -29.25
C ALA A 42 15.56 -17.39 -29.17
N ASP A 43 15.48 -17.96 -27.97
CA ASP A 43 15.14 -19.37 -27.75
C ASP A 43 13.64 -19.59 -27.44
N ALA A 44 12.84 -18.52 -27.54
CA ALA A 44 11.42 -18.58 -27.30
C ALA A 44 10.67 -19.12 -28.54
N TYR A 45 9.71 -20.03 -28.30
CA TYR A 45 8.69 -20.43 -29.29
C TYR A 45 7.84 -19.24 -29.80
N VAL A 46 7.92 -18.10 -29.12
CA VAL A 46 7.17 -16.88 -29.39
C VAL A 46 7.98 -15.97 -30.34
N PRO A 47 7.36 -15.31 -31.34
CA PRO A 47 8.04 -14.36 -32.21
C PRO A 47 8.76 -13.25 -31.43
N LEU A 48 9.97 -12.90 -31.87
CA LEU A 48 10.85 -11.94 -31.18
C LEU A 48 10.16 -10.60 -30.87
N ASP A 49 9.38 -10.04 -31.79
CA ASP A 49 8.70 -8.77 -31.59
C ASP A 49 7.61 -8.82 -30.51
N ARG A 50 6.92 -9.96 -30.38
CA ARG A 50 5.96 -10.16 -29.30
C ARG A 50 6.68 -10.32 -27.97
N CYS A 51 7.79 -11.07 -27.95
CA CYS A 51 8.58 -11.20 -26.73
C CYS A 51 9.13 -9.85 -26.26
N ARG A 52 9.64 -9.01 -27.18
CA ARG A 52 10.12 -7.66 -26.87
C ARG A 52 9.06 -6.80 -26.18
N ARG A 53 7.81 -6.86 -26.65
CA ARG A 53 6.71 -6.13 -26.00
C ARG A 53 6.43 -6.67 -24.61
N GLN A 54 6.35 -7.99 -24.43
CA GLN A 54 6.15 -8.59 -23.11
C GLN A 54 7.26 -8.24 -22.12
N VAL A 55 8.51 -8.19 -22.58
CA VAL A 55 9.63 -7.76 -21.74
C VAL A 55 9.54 -6.27 -21.41
N ALA A 56 9.15 -5.42 -22.36
CA ALA A 56 8.92 -4.00 -22.09
C ALA A 56 7.80 -3.78 -21.05
N ASP A 57 6.68 -4.48 -21.21
CA ASP A 57 5.56 -4.45 -20.26
C ASP A 57 6.02 -4.95 -18.87
N HIS A 58 6.80 -6.03 -18.83
CA HIS A 58 7.37 -6.56 -17.59
C HIS A 58 8.31 -5.56 -16.90
N LEU A 59 9.08 -4.77 -17.64
CA LEU A 59 9.94 -3.74 -17.06
C LEU A 59 9.13 -2.64 -16.39
N GLU A 60 8.01 -2.22 -16.97
CA GLU A 60 7.09 -1.28 -16.34
C GLU A 60 6.50 -1.85 -15.04
N ASP A 61 6.10 -3.12 -15.06
CA ASP A 61 5.59 -3.80 -13.87
C ASP A 61 6.66 -3.94 -12.77
N VAL A 62 7.92 -4.19 -13.15
CA VAL A 62 9.06 -4.21 -12.21
C VAL A 62 9.26 -2.82 -11.60
N GLU A 63 9.22 -1.75 -12.40
CA GLU A 63 9.33 -0.39 -11.88
C GLU A 63 8.22 -0.08 -10.87
N ARG A 64 6.96 -0.39 -11.22
CA ARG A 64 5.81 -0.23 -10.31
C ARG A 64 5.99 -1.03 -9.02
N TYR A 65 6.46 -2.27 -9.12
CA TYR A 65 6.75 -3.12 -7.97
C TYR A 65 7.85 -2.53 -7.08
N THR A 66 8.92 -1.97 -7.66
CA THR A 66 9.97 -1.32 -6.86
C THR A 66 9.47 -0.09 -6.13
N THR A 67 8.62 0.72 -6.75
CA THR A 67 8.00 1.89 -6.10
C THR A 67 7.12 1.45 -4.94
N CYS A 68 6.28 0.43 -5.14
CA CYS A 68 5.48 -0.16 -4.06
C CYS A 68 6.35 -0.63 -2.89
N LEU A 69 7.46 -1.33 -3.16
CA LEU A 69 8.37 -1.77 -2.10
C LEU A 69 9.01 -0.61 -1.33
N ARG A 70 9.34 0.50 -2.00
CA ARG A 70 9.89 1.68 -1.32
C ARG A 70 8.88 2.31 -0.38
N GLU A 71 7.62 2.40 -0.79
CA GLU A 71 6.53 2.90 0.05
C GLU A 71 6.31 1.99 1.27
N LEU A 72 6.31 0.67 1.06
CA LEU A 72 6.18 -0.30 2.15
C LEU A 72 7.35 -0.21 3.14
N ILE A 73 8.59 -0.09 2.65
CA ILE A 73 9.77 0.08 3.52
C ILE A 73 9.63 1.36 4.34
N LYS A 74 9.16 2.45 3.73
CA LYS A 74 8.95 3.72 4.42
C LYS A 74 7.92 3.56 5.55
N GLU A 75 6.78 2.93 5.28
CA GLU A 75 5.74 2.67 6.29
C GLU A 75 6.29 1.83 7.45
N ILE A 76 7.02 0.74 7.14
CA ILE A 76 7.65 -0.10 8.17
C ILE A 76 8.67 0.70 8.99
N SER A 77 9.45 1.59 8.37
CA SER A 77 10.43 2.42 9.10
C SER A 77 9.75 3.42 10.04
N GLU A 78 8.66 4.06 9.61
CA GLU A 78 7.87 4.96 10.46
C GLU A 78 7.25 4.18 11.64
N GLU A 79 6.76 2.96 11.40
CA GLU A 79 6.25 2.09 12.46
C GLU A 79 7.34 1.69 13.46
N ALA A 80 8.55 1.38 12.97
CA ALA A 80 9.69 1.04 13.81
C ALA A 80 10.11 2.21 14.72
N GLU A 81 10.17 3.44 14.19
CA GLU A 81 10.48 4.65 14.97
C GLU A 81 9.47 4.85 16.13
N VAL A 82 8.17 4.65 15.87
CA VAL A 82 7.13 4.72 16.91
C VAL A 82 7.38 3.69 18.01
N TYR A 83 7.73 2.44 17.66
CA TYR A 83 8.04 1.42 18.66
C TYR A 83 9.32 1.74 19.44
N GLU A 84 10.35 2.27 18.79
CA GLU A 84 11.58 2.69 19.47
C GLU A 84 11.31 3.81 20.48
N GLU A 85 10.49 4.80 20.13
CA GLU A 85 10.07 5.85 21.05
C GLU A 85 9.26 5.33 22.24
N LEU A 86 8.35 4.38 21.99
CA LEU A 86 7.59 3.72 23.05
C LEU A 86 8.50 2.98 24.04
N ILE A 87 9.47 2.23 23.53
CA ILE A 87 10.46 1.52 24.36
C ILE A 87 11.28 2.53 25.17
N ARG A 88 11.80 3.59 24.52
CA ARG A 88 12.59 4.62 25.20
C ARG A 88 11.82 5.28 26.34
N ASN A 89 10.60 5.73 26.08
CA ASN A 89 9.77 6.40 27.08
C ASN A 89 9.37 5.45 28.23
N SER A 90 9.19 4.15 27.96
CA SER A 90 8.92 3.14 29.01
C SER A 90 10.11 2.86 29.93
N SER A 91 11.34 3.17 29.48
CA SER A 91 12.57 2.98 30.26
C SER A 91 12.91 4.16 31.18
N GLU A 92 12.23 5.29 31.03
CA GLU A 92 12.45 6.52 31.83
C GLU A 92 11.56 6.62 33.09
N ASP A 93 10.79 5.57 33.44
CA ASP A 93 10.08 5.51 34.72
C ASP A 93 11.10 5.44 35.88
N PRO A 94 11.14 6.42 36.81
CA PRO A 94 12.09 6.41 37.91
C PRO A 94 11.75 5.29 38.91
N PRO A 95 12.75 4.64 39.52
CA PRO A 95 12.50 3.75 40.65
C PRO A 95 11.88 4.57 41.79
N SER A 96 10.68 4.13 42.20
CA SER A 96 9.92 4.64 43.37
C SER A 96 10.68 4.51 44.68
#